data_AF-A0A509BV65-F1
#
_entry.id   AF-A0A509BV65-F1
#
_cell.length_a   1.000
_cell.length_b   1.000
_cell.length_c   1.000
_cell.angle_alpha   90.00
_cell.angle_beta   90.00
_cell.angle_gamma   90.00
#
_symmetry.space_group_name_H-M   'P 1'
#
loop_
_entity.id
_entity.type
_entity.pdbx_description
1 polymer ?
#
loop_
_entity_poly.entity_id
_entity_poly.type
_entity_poly.pdbx_seq_one_letter_code
_entity_poly.pdbx_strand_id
1 'polypeptide(L)'
;MLDLFADEAPWQEPLAPGAVVLRRFAFRAAQSLLDDIGFVASQSPFRQMVTPGGYTMSVAMTNCGALGWTTDRHGYCYAVRDPLTDKPWPALPLSFASVCRQAAIAAGYASFQPDACLINRYAPGAKLSLHQDKDEPDLRAPIVSVSLGVPAVFQFGGLRRSDPIQRILLEHGDIVVWAASPGCFIMVSSRLKRAFIP
;
A
#
# COMPACT_ATOMS: atom_id res chain seq x y z
N MET A 1 1.23 13.26 -24.00
CA MET A 1 0.97 11.88 -24.45
C MET A 1 -0.43 11.55 -23.98
N LEU A 2 -1.41 11.51 -24.89
CA LEU A 2 -2.77 11.10 -24.56
C LEU A 2 -2.69 9.63 -24.14
N ASP A 3 -3.10 9.35 -22.90
CA ASP A 3 -3.22 7.98 -22.42
C ASP A 3 -4.41 7.36 -23.14
N LEU A 4 -4.13 6.60 -24.20
CA LEU A 4 -5.10 6.02 -25.13
C LEU A 4 -6.13 5.11 -24.42
N PHE A 5 -5.91 4.80 -23.15
CA PHE A 5 -6.70 3.89 -22.34
C PHE A 5 -7.32 4.55 -21.09
N ALA A 6 -7.21 5.87 -20.92
CA ALA A 6 -7.81 6.58 -19.77
C ALA A 6 -9.32 6.32 -19.60
N ASP A 7 -10.01 5.91 -20.67
CA ASP A 7 -11.45 5.66 -20.71
C ASP A 7 -11.86 4.18 -20.57
N GLU A 8 -10.94 3.22 -20.47
CA GLU A 8 -11.37 1.82 -20.24
C GLU A 8 -11.94 1.65 -18.83
N ALA A 9 -13.04 0.91 -18.75
CA ALA A 9 -13.71 0.64 -17.48
C ALA A 9 -12.81 -0.22 -16.56
N PRO A 10 -12.86 0.00 -15.23
CA PRO A 10 -12.19 -0.88 -14.28
C PRO A 10 -12.60 -2.35 -14.44
N TRP A 11 -11.66 -3.26 -14.28
CA TRP A 11 -11.92 -4.71 -14.29
C TRP A 11 -11.20 -5.43 -13.15
N GLN A 12 -11.56 -6.68 -12.93
CA GLN A 12 -11.10 -7.49 -11.80
C GLN A 12 -10.30 -8.71 -12.30
N GLU A 13 -9.13 -8.94 -11.71
CA GLU A 13 -8.26 -10.09 -11.99
C GLU A 13 -8.03 -10.89 -10.70
N PRO A 14 -8.48 -12.16 -10.62
CA PRO A 14 -8.16 -13.03 -9.49
C PRO A 14 -6.65 -13.21 -9.34
N LEU A 15 -6.12 -13.06 -8.12
CA LEU A 15 -4.69 -13.22 -7.84
C LEU A 15 -4.40 -14.52 -7.06
N ALA A 16 -5.19 -14.76 -6.01
CA ALA A 16 -5.17 -15.97 -5.20
C ALA A 16 -6.50 -16.07 -4.42
N PRO A 17 -6.78 -17.19 -3.71
CA PRO A 17 -7.92 -17.22 -2.79
C PRO A 17 -7.84 -16.06 -1.77
N GLY A 18 -8.87 -15.22 -1.74
CA GLY A 18 -8.90 -14.02 -0.88
C GLY A 18 -7.99 -12.88 -1.35
N ALA A 19 -7.49 -12.91 -2.59
CA ALA A 19 -6.68 -11.83 -3.16
C ALA A 19 -7.08 -11.51 -4.61
N VAL A 20 -7.17 -10.22 -4.91
CA VAL A 20 -7.63 -9.74 -6.21
C VAL A 20 -6.97 -8.43 -6.61
N VAL A 21 -6.78 -8.24 -7.92
CA VAL A 21 -6.36 -6.96 -8.50
C VAL A 21 -7.57 -6.29 -9.12
N LEU A 22 -7.85 -5.06 -8.71
CA LEU A 22 -8.87 -4.17 -9.26
C LEU A 22 -8.16 -3.13 -10.12
N ARG A 23 -8.18 -3.36 -11.43
CA ARG A 23 -7.43 -2.56 -12.40
C ARG A 23 -8.10 -1.22 -12.61
N ARG A 24 -7.30 -0.15 -12.58
CA ARG A 24 -7.74 1.26 -12.74
C ARG A 24 -8.86 1.71 -11.80
N PHE A 25 -9.12 0.97 -10.72
CA PHE A 25 -10.25 1.20 -9.83
C PHE A 25 -10.18 2.57 -9.15
N ALA A 26 -8.98 3.05 -8.83
CA ALA A 26 -8.74 4.37 -8.26
C ALA A 26 -8.47 5.47 -9.31
N PHE A 27 -8.47 5.17 -10.62
CA PHE A 27 -8.01 6.10 -11.65
C PHE A 27 -8.75 7.45 -11.61
N ARG A 28 -10.08 7.42 -11.48
CA ARG A 28 -10.89 8.65 -11.39
C ARG A 28 -10.70 9.44 -10.10
N ALA A 29 -10.30 8.77 -9.02
CA ALA A 29 -10.05 9.39 -7.72
C ALA A 29 -8.59 9.82 -7.55
N ALA A 30 -7.70 9.46 -8.48
CA ALA A 30 -6.25 9.55 -8.30
C ALA A 30 -5.75 10.96 -8.00
N GLN A 31 -6.30 11.98 -8.65
CA GLN A 31 -5.91 13.37 -8.37
C GLN A 31 -6.26 13.78 -6.93
N SER A 32 -7.48 13.49 -6.48
CA SER A 32 -7.89 13.77 -5.10
C SER A 32 -7.06 12.98 -4.08
N LEU A 33 -6.70 11.74 -4.40
CA LEU A 33 -5.79 10.95 -3.56
C LEU A 33 -4.40 11.61 -3.48
N LEU A 34 -3.85 12.08 -4.60
CA LEU A 34 -2.55 12.76 -4.62
C LEU A 34 -2.56 14.08 -3.84
N ASP A 35 -3.63 14.86 -3.95
CA ASP A 35 -3.81 16.10 -3.20
C ASP A 35 -3.86 15.84 -1.68
N ASP A 36 -4.62 14.82 -1.28
CA ASP A 36 -4.72 14.40 0.13
C ASP A 36 -3.41 13.78 0.66
N ILE A 37 -2.63 13.08 -0.18
CA ILE A 37 -1.25 12.69 0.16
C ILE A 37 -0.41 13.93 0.47
N GLY A 38 -0.52 14.99 -0.34
CA GLY A 38 0.15 16.26 -0.11
C GLY A 38 -0.25 16.90 1.22
N PHE A 39 -1.55 16.89 1.54
CA PHE A 39 -2.07 17.41 2.81
C PHE A 39 -1.54 16.62 4.02
N VAL A 40 -1.58 15.28 3.97
CA VAL A 40 -1.02 14.42 5.03
C VAL A 40 0.47 14.69 5.21
N ALA A 41 1.23 14.71 4.11
CA ALA A 41 2.67 14.92 4.14
C ALA A 41 3.10 16.31 4.63
N SER A 42 2.22 17.31 4.54
CA SER A 42 2.49 18.65 5.11
C SER A 42 2.43 18.68 6.64
N GLN A 43 1.73 17.71 7.26
CA GLN A 43 1.58 17.59 8.72
C GLN A 43 2.50 16.51 9.31
N SER A 44 2.58 15.35 8.67
CA SER A 44 3.49 14.25 9.00
C SER A 44 4.37 13.96 7.78
N PRO A 45 5.57 14.55 7.70
CA PRO A 45 6.42 14.43 6.53
C PRO A 45 6.86 13.00 6.21
N PHE A 46 7.04 12.72 4.93
CA PHE A 46 7.70 11.49 4.48
C PHE A 46 9.11 11.38 5.08
N ARG A 47 9.44 10.22 5.66
CA ARG A 47 10.80 9.90 6.10
C ARG A 47 11.21 8.49 5.71
N GLN A 48 12.50 8.27 5.51
CA GLN A 48 13.06 6.92 5.39
C GLN A 48 13.24 6.36 6.80
N MET A 49 12.47 5.33 7.15
CA MET A 49 12.56 4.71 8.47
C MET A 49 13.82 3.86 8.60
N VAL A 50 14.28 3.65 9.83
CA VAL A 50 15.42 2.76 10.15
C VAL A 50 14.86 1.46 10.69
N THR A 51 15.14 0.35 10.00
CA THR A 51 14.74 -0.99 10.45
C THR A 51 15.37 -1.35 11.80
N PRO A 52 14.82 -2.31 12.56
CA PRO A 52 15.42 -2.77 13.82
C PRO A 52 16.88 -3.25 13.69
N GLY A 53 17.27 -3.71 12.49
CA GLY A 53 18.66 -4.08 12.18
C GLY A 53 19.60 -2.91 11.86
N GLY A 54 19.15 -1.66 11.98
CA GLY A 54 19.94 -0.45 11.74
C GLY A 54 20.01 0.00 10.27
N TYR A 55 19.31 -0.67 9.35
CA TYR A 55 19.31 -0.30 7.93
C TYR A 55 18.23 0.75 7.64
N THR A 56 18.61 1.83 6.94
CA THR A 56 17.67 2.81 6.40
C THR A 56 16.89 2.23 5.21
N MET A 57 15.57 2.31 5.26
CA MET A 57 14.70 1.87 4.18
C MET A 57 14.82 2.82 2.97
N SER A 58 14.89 2.26 1.76
CA SER A 58 14.93 3.09 0.55
C SER A 58 13.60 3.80 0.24
N VAL A 59 12.49 3.24 0.72
CA VAL A 59 11.13 3.79 0.61
C VAL A 59 10.94 4.84 1.70
N ALA A 60 10.41 6.00 1.33
CA ALA A 60 10.01 7.02 2.30
C ALA A 60 8.54 6.80 2.68
N MET A 61 8.23 6.93 3.97
CA MET A 61 6.94 6.56 4.56
C MET A 61 6.37 7.68 5.42
N THR A 62 5.05 7.80 5.40
CA THR A 62 4.25 8.54 6.39
C THR A 62 2.92 7.82 6.60
N ASN A 63 2.10 8.26 7.56
CA ASN A 63 0.83 7.61 7.87
C ASN A 63 -0.30 8.64 8.07
N CYS A 64 -1.53 8.16 7.96
CA CYS A 64 -2.75 8.83 8.44
C CYS A 64 -3.73 7.80 9.00
N GLY A 65 -4.68 8.26 9.83
CA GLY A 65 -5.60 7.40 10.57
C GLY A 65 -5.39 7.49 12.09
N ALA A 66 -6.09 6.65 12.84
CA ALA A 66 -5.92 6.53 14.29
C ALA A 66 -4.57 5.91 14.66
N LEU A 67 -4.04 5.07 13.78
CA LEU A 67 -2.77 4.38 13.93
C LEU A 67 -1.89 4.61 12.70
N GLY A 68 -0.57 4.59 12.91
CA GLY A 68 0.42 4.61 11.84
C GLY A 68 1.50 3.57 12.09
N TRP A 69 1.89 2.85 11.04
CA TRP A 69 2.98 1.90 11.11
C TRP A 69 4.31 2.65 11.23
N THR A 70 5.14 2.23 12.16
CA THR A 70 6.46 2.82 12.41
C THR A 70 7.45 1.78 12.88
N THR A 71 8.73 2.13 12.81
CA THR A 71 9.80 1.35 13.42
C THR A 71 10.26 2.03 14.70
N ASP A 72 10.69 1.24 15.67
CA ASP A 72 11.45 1.69 16.83
C ASP A 72 12.59 0.71 17.14
N ARG A 73 13.29 0.93 18.26
CA ARG A 73 14.41 0.06 18.70
C ARG A 73 13.96 -1.35 19.11
N HIS A 74 12.66 -1.57 19.32
CA HIS A 74 12.08 -2.83 19.77
C HIS A 74 11.45 -3.63 18.62
N GLY A 75 11.13 -2.98 17.50
CA GLY A 75 10.59 -3.66 16.33
C GLY A 75 9.78 -2.77 15.40
N TYR A 76 8.83 -3.40 14.72
CA TYR A 76 7.79 -2.75 13.95
C TYR A 76 6.54 -2.66 14.81
N CYS A 77 5.84 -1.52 14.79
CA CYS A 77 4.63 -1.34 15.58
C CYS A 77 3.68 -0.32 14.96
N TYR A 78 2.40 -0.43 15.33
CA TYR A 78 1.41 0.61 15.11
C TYR A 78 1.41 1.57 16.31
N ALA A 79 1.55 2.87 16.04
CA ALA A 79 1.58 3.91 17.05
C ALA A 79 0.49 4.96 16.80
N VAL A 80 -0.04 5.56 17.87
CA VAL A 80 -1.04 6.65 17.80
C VAL A 80 -0.41 8.01 17.47
N ARG A 81 0.91 8.16 17.68
CA ARG A 81 1.67 9.39 17.44
C ARG A 81 2.77 9.15 16.41
N ASP A 82 3.02 10.17 15.62
CA ASP A 82 4.17 10.26 14.74
C ASP A 82 5.43 10.53 15.56
N PRO A 83 6.42 9.61 15.59
CA PRO A 83 7.63 9.81 16.38
C PRO A 83 8.54 10.93 15.85
N LEU A 84 8.33 11.43 14.63
CA LEU A 84 9.07 12.58 14.12
C LEU A 84 8.54 13.91 14.66
N THR A 85 7.22 14.04 14.80
CA THR A 85 6.56 15.30 15.16
C THR A 85 6.04 15.33 16.60
N ASP A 86 5.99 14.17 17.26
CA ASP A 86 5.34 13.90 18.55
C ASP A 86 3.86 14.32 18.60
N LYS A 87 3.20 14.39 17.44
CA LYS A 87 1.77 14.67 17.31
C LYS A 87 1.00 13.43 16.87
N PRO A 88 -0.32 13.36 17.09
CA PRO A 88 -1.15 12.34 16.45
C PRO A 88 -0.95 12.36 14.92
N TRP A 89 -1.07 11.20 14.28
CA TRP A 89 -1.11 11.15 12.83
C TRP A 89 -2.28 11.99 12.28
N PRO A 90 -2.14 12.57 11.07
CA PRO A 90 -3.26 13.20 10.40
C PRO A 90 -4.45 12.25 10.29
N ALA A 91 -5.67 12.79 10.41
CA ALA A 91 -6.88 11.98 10.23
C ALA A 91 -6.92 11.34 8.84
N LEU A 92 -7.54 10.16 8.73
CA LEU A 92 -7.72 9.47 7.46
C LEU A 92 -8.58 10.34 6.52
N PRO A 93 -8.06 10.78 5.35
CA PRO A 93 -8.84 11.59 4.42
C PRO A 93 -10.08 10.87 3.91
N LEU A 94 -11.16 11.62 3.65
CA LEU A 94 -12.42 11.04 3.17
C LEU A 94 -12.26 10.36 1.80
N SER A 95 -11.38 10.89 0.93
CA SER A 95 -11.09 10.26 -0.36
C SER A 95 -10.48 8.86 -0.19
N PHE A 96 -9.54 8.71 0.78
CA PHE A 96 -8.89 7.44 1.08
C PHE A 96 -9.91 6.46 1.65
N ALA A 97 -10.70 6.89 2.63
CA ALA A 97 -11.73 6.06 3.24
C ALA A 97 -12.77 5.59 2.21
N SER A 98 -13.18 6.47 1.29
CA SER A 98 -14.14 6.15 0.24
C SER A 98 -13.59 5.14 -0.77
N VAL A 99 -12.38 5.36 -1.31
CA VAL A 99 -11.74 4.44 -2.25
C VAL A 99 -11.47 3.09 -1.59
N CYS A 100 -10.95 3.10 -0.36
CA CYS A 100 -10.69 1.89 0.41
C CYS A 100 -11.96 1.06 0.63
N ARG A 101 -13.05 1.68 1.08
CA ARG A 101 -14.34 1.03 1.27
C ARG A 101 -14.89 0.44 -0.02
N GLN A 102 -14.86 1.19 -1.12
CA GLN A 102 -15.37 0.72 -2.42
C GLN A 102 -14.56 -0.48 -2.93
N ALA A 103 -13.24 -0.43 -2.83
CA ALA A 103 -12.35 -1.51 -3.22
C ALA A 103 -12.55 -2.76 -2.34
N ALA A 104 -12.67 -2.59 -1.02
CA ALA A 104 -12.92 -3.69 -0.11
C ALA A 104 -14.25 -4.38 -0.40
N ILE A 105 -15.33 -3.62 -0.64
CA ILE A 105 -16.63 -4.17 -1.05
C ILE A 105 -16.51 -4.95 -2.35
N ALA A 106 -15.85 -4.40 -3.38
CA ALA A 106 -15.66 -5.06 -4.67
C ALA A 106 -14.83 -6.35 -4.58
N ALA A 107 -13.95 -6.44 -3.57
CA ALA A 107 -13.14 -7.62 -3.27
C ALA A 107 -13.82 -8.63 -2.31
N GLY A 108 -15.05 -8.36 -1.84
CA GLY A 108 -15.80 -9.25 -0.96
C GLY A 108 -15.62 -9.00 0.54
N TYR A 109 -15.01 -7.88 0.94
CA TYR A 109 -14.74 -7.49 2.32
C TYR A 109 -15.59 -6.30 2.77
N ALA A 110 -16.92 -6.43 2.68
CA ALA A 110 -17.85 -5.32 2.89
C ALA A 110 -17.82 -4.69 4.29
N SER A 111 -17.38 -5.44 5.30
CA SER A 111 -17.30 -4.99 6.70
C SER A 111 -15.96 -4.34 7.06
N PHE A 112 -15.01 -4.23 6.12
CA PHE A 112 -13.70 -3.67 6.41
C PHE A 112 -13.77 -2.18 6.74
N GLN A 113 -13.13 -1.80 7.84
CA GLN A 113 -13.00 -0.42 8.31
C GLN A 113 -11.54 -0.17 8.66
N PRO A 114 -10.79 0.59 7.83
CA PRO A 114 -9.39 0.89 8.13
C PRO A 114 -9.27 1.92 9.26
N ASP A 115 -8.40 1.65 10.22
CA ASP A 115 -7.97 2.60 11.26
C ASP A 115 -6.55 3.14 11.02
N ALA A 116 -5.81 2.55 10.08
CA ALA A 116 -4.47 2.93 9.66
C ALA A 116 -4.34 3.01 8.14
N CYS A 117 -3.53 3.95 7.67
CA CYS A 117 -3.10 4.03 6.27
C CYS A 117 -1.62 4.42 6.20
N LEU A 118 -0.79 3.48 5.75
CA LEU A 118 0.62 3.70 5.44
C LEU A 118 0.77 4.21 3.99
N ILE A 119 1.43 5.36 3.84
CA ILE A 119 1.70 5.97 2.53
C ILE A 119 3.17 5.74 2.18
N ASN A 120 3.41 5.02 1.08
CA ASN A 120 4.74 4.69 0.59
C ASN A 120 5.10 5.56 -0.63
N ARG A 121 6.25 6.25 -0.56
CA ARG A 121 6.82 7.00 -1.69
C ARG A 121 8.09 6.33 -2.20
N TYR A 122 8.04 5.89 -3.44
CA TYR A 122 9.16 5.24 -4.12
C TYR A 122 9.86 6.24 -5.04
N ALA A 123 11.14 6.49 -4.79
CA ALA A 123 12.02 7.17 -5.74
C ALA A 123 12.68 6.13 -6.67
N PRO A 124 13.15 6.49 -7.88
CA PRO A 124 13.85 5.56 -8.76
C PRO A 124 14.95 4.76 -8.03
N GLY A 125 14.88 3.43 -8.12
CA GLY A 125 15.79 2.52 -7.41
C GLY A 125 15.33 2.09 -6.01
N ALA A 126 14.31 2.74 -5.44
CA ALA A 126 13.68 2.29 -4.20
C ALA A 126 13.04 0.90 -4.40
N LYS A 127 13.15 0.08 -3.35
CA LYS A 127 12.57 -1.26 -3.30
C LYS A 127 12.10 -1.54 -1.88
N LEU A 128 10.97 -2.23 -1.78
CA LEU A 128 10.55 -2.88 -0.56
C LEU A 128 10.80 -4.38 -0.73
N SER A 129 11.65 -4.96 0.11
CA SER A 129 11.98 -6.38 0.04
C SER A 129 10.77 -7.24 0.41
N LEU A 130 10.83 -8.52 0.04
CA LEU A 130 9.80 -9.50 0.35
C LEU A 130 9.54 -9.57 1.87
N HIS A 131 8.33 -9.21 2.30
CA HIS A 131 7.88 -9.17 3.69
C HIS A 131 6.42 -9.59 3.80
N GLN A 132 5.99 -9.91 5.02
CA GLN A 132 4.61 -10.20 5.36
C GLN A 132 4.08 -9.07 6.24
N ASP A 133 2.86 -8.64 5.94
CA ASP A 133 2.09 -7.75 6.80
C ASP A 133 1.41 -8.65 7.85
N LYS A 134 1.99 -8.65 9.06
CA LYS A 134 1.61 -9.54 10.17
C LYS A 134 1.62 -8.83 11.52
N ASP A 135 1.74 -7.51 11.49
CA ASP A 135 1.80 -6.68 12.69
C ASP A 135 0.37 -6.30 13.16
N GLU A 136 -0.64 -6.67 12.38
CA GLU A 136 -2.06 -6.50 12.66
C GLU A 136 -2.60 -7.59 13.61
N PRO A 137 -3.44 -7.24 14.60
CA PRO A 137 -4.00 -8.21 15.52
C PRO A 137 -5.07 -9.12 14.87
N ASP A 138 -5.81 -8.62 13.88
CA ASP A 138 -6.82 -9.38 13.14
C ASP A 138 -6.40 -9.57 11.68
N LEU A 139 -5.75 -10.70 11.42
CA LEU A 139 -5.25 -11.06 10.08
C LEU A 139 -6.38 -11.35 9.06
N ARG A 140 -7.64 -11.41 9.49
CA ARG A 140 -8.80 -11.56 8.58
C ARG A 140 -9.20 -10.23 7.93
N ALA A 141 -8.77 -9.10 8.52
CA ALA A 141 -8.95 -7.80 7.89
C ALA A 141 -8.08 -7.74 6.61
N PRO A 142 -8.63 -7.33 5.46
CA PRO A 142 -7.85 -7.21 4.25
C PRO A 142 -6.90 -6.01 4.31
N ILE A 143 -5.87 -6.08 3.48
CA ILE A 143 -5.05 -4.96 3.07
C ILE A 143 -5.56 -4.49 1.71
N VAL A 144 -5.79 -3.18 1.60
CA VAL A 144 -6.18 -2.51 0.36
C VAL A 144 -5.01 -1.61 -0.06
N SER A 145 -4.26 -2.03 -1.08
CA SER A 145 -3.07 -1.31 -1.57
C SER A 145 -3.39 -0.58 -2.86
N VAL A 146 -3.32 0.75 -2.83
CA VAL A 146 -3.59 1.63 -3.98
C VAL A 146 -2.28 2.06 -4.64
N SER A 147 -2.16 1.87 -5.95
CA SER A 147 -1.00 2.27 -6.74
C SER A 147 -1.25 3.58 -7.46
N LEU A 148 -0.36 4.55 -7.28
CA LEU A 148 -0.45 5.88 -7.89
C LEU A 148 0.88 6.27 -8.54
N GLY A 149 0.82 6.66 -9.80
CA GLY A 149 1.94 7.25 -10.53
C GLY A 149 2.67 6.22 -11.38
N VAL A 150 4.00 6.19 -11.25
CA VAL A 150 4.86 5.35 -12.09
C VAL A 150 4.63 3.86 -11.83
N PRO A 151 4.65 3.01 -12.87
CA PRO A 151 4.36 1.59 -12.72
C PRO A 151 5.44 0.84 -11.94
N ALA A 152 5.02 -0.13 -11.14
CA ALA A 152 5.88 -0.95 -10.31
C ALA A 152 5.60 -2.44 -10.51
N VAL A 153 6.64 -3.27 -10.37
CA VAL A 153 6.43 -4.73 -10.29
C VAL A 153 6.13 -5.08 -8.84
N PHE A 154 4.92 -5.57 -8.62
CA PHE A 154 4.46 -6.16 -7.38
C PHE A 154 4.71 -7.66 -7.41
N GLN A 155 5.37 -8.17 -6.38
CA GLN A 155 5.63 -9.58 -6.18
C GLN A 155 4.66 -10.11 -5.15
N PHE A 156 3.95 -11.18 -5.49
CA PHE A 156 2.98 -11.83 -4.63
C PHE A 156 3.36 -13.30 -4.47
N GLY A 157 3.84 -13.67 -3.28
CA GLY A 157 4.27 -15.02 -2.95
C GLY A 157 3.25 -15.81 -2.12
N GLY A 158 3.59 -17.07 -1.85
CA GLY A 158 2.87 -17.92 -0.90
C GLY A 158 3.37 -17.77 0.54
N LEU A 159 3.05 -18.78 1.35
CA LEU A 159 3.35 -18.84 2.78
C LEU A 159 4.82 -18.74 3.15
N ARG A 160 5.64 -19.46 2.39
CA ARG A 160 7.05 -19.67 2.68
C ARG A 160 7.87 -18.80 1.76
N ARG A 161 9.02 -18.33 2.25
CA ARG A 161 9.98 -17.53 1.48
C ARG A 161 10.41 -18.18 0.15
N SER A 162 10.35 -19.51 0.08
CA SER A 162 10.71 -20.31 -1.09
C SER A 162 9.54 -20.63 -2.03
N ASP A 163 8.31 -20.25 -1.70
CA ASP A 163 7.16 -20.53 -2.55
C ASP A 163 7.23 -19.71 -3.86
N PRO A 164 6.61 -20.19 -4.95
CA PRO A 164 6.58 -19.47 -6.22
C PRO A 164 6.04 -18.04 -6.06
N ILE A 165 6.67 -17.09 -6.75
CA ILE A 165 6.32 -15.67 -6.72
C ILE A 165 5.63 -15.30 -8.03
N GLN A 166 4.39 -14.81 -7.95
CA GLN A 166 3.71 -14.14 -9.05
C GLN A 166 4.23 -12.71 -9.18
N ARG A 167 4.43 -12.23 -10.41
CA ARG A 167 4.87 -10.85 -10.68
C ARG A 167 3.76 -10.13 -11.43
N ILE A 168 3.17 -9.13 -10.80
CA ILE A 168 2.10 -8.32 -11.36
C ILE A 168 2.67 -6.92 -11.62
N LEU A 169 2.52 -6.42 -12.84
CA LEU A 169 2.76 -5.01 -13.11
C LEU A 169 1.58 -4.23 -12.54
N LEU A 170 1.80 -3.34 -11.58
CA LEU A 170 0.78 -2.42 -11.09
C LEU A 170 0.99 -1.06 -11.74
N GLU A 171 -0.09 -0.50 -12.24
CA GLU A 171 -0.11 0.78 -12.95
C GLU A 171 -0.89 1.83 -12.16
N HIS A 172 -0.91 3.06 -12.68
CA HIS A 172 -1.62 4.16 -12.06
C HIS A 172 -3.12 3.84 -11.89
N GLY A 173 -3.61 3.91 -10.65
CA GLY A 173 -5.01 3.66 -10.32
C GLY A 173 -5.34 2.19 -10.02
N ASP A 174 -4.38 1.26 -10.14
CA ASP A 174 -4.61 -0.13 -9.75
C ASP A 174 -4.71 -0.27 -8.22
N ILE A 175 -5.59 -1.17 -7.77
CA ILE A 175 -5.72 -1.55 -6.37
C ILE A 175 -5.50 -3.06 -6.24
N VAL A 176 -4.70 -3.49 -5.28
CA VAL A 176 -4.63 -4.90 -4.87
C VAL A 176 -5.30 -5.04 -3.52
N VAL A 177 -6.22 -5.98 -3.39
CA VAL A 177 -6.86 -6.32 -2.12
C VAL A 177 -6.51 -7.75 -1.76
N TRP A 178 -6.01 -7.99 -0.55
CA TRP A 178 -5.76 -9.33 -0.04
C TRP A 178 -6.00 -9.40 1.47
N ALA A 179 -6.48 -10.52 1.98
CA ALA A 179 -6.42 -10.81 3.42
C ALA A 179 -5.57 -12.05 3.65
N ALA A 180 -5.02 -12.19 4.86
CA ALA A 180 -4.45 -13.47 5.22
C ALA A 180 -5.60 -14.48 5.40
N SER A 181 -5.56 -15.59 4.66
CA SER A 181 -6.33 -16.76 5.05
C SER A 181 -5.52 -17.57 6.06
N PRO A 182 -6.14 -18.45 6.88
CA PRO A 182 -5.39 -19.45 7.62
C PRO A 182 -4.50 -20.22 6.63
N GLY A 183 -3.18 -20.10 6.77
CA GLY A 183 -2.24 -20.66 5.79
C GLY A 183 -2.05 -19.84 4.50
N CYS A 184 -2.29 -18.52 4.51
CA CYS A 184 -1.90 -17.61 3.44
C CYS A 184 -1.32 -16.30 4.00
N PHE A 185 -0.08 -16.35 4.49
CA PHE A 185 0.78 -15.19 4.64
C PHE A 185 1.34 -14.77 3.29
N ILE A 186 1.02 -13.56 2.88
CA ILE A 186 1.39 -13.05 1.57
C ILE A 186 2.68 -12.28 1.71
N MET A 187 3.60 -12.62 0.83
CA MET A 187 4.88 -11.98 0.72
C MET A 187 4.84 -10.94 -0.38
N VAL A 188 4.99 -9.67 -0.01
CA VAL A 188 4.89 -8.53 -0.92
C VAL A 188 6.26 -7.89 -1.14
N SER A 189 6.58 -7.58 -2.39
CA SER A 189 7.68 -6.68 -2.75
C SER A 189 7.24 -5.75 -3.87
N SER A 190 7.58 -4.48 -3.74
CA SER A 190 7.37 -3.46 -4.76
C SER A 190 8.73 -2.96 -5.24
N ARG A 191 8.91 -2.98 -6.56
CA ARG A 191 10.10 -2.41 -7.21
C ARG A 191 9.66 -1.50 -8.34
N LEU A 192 10.09 -0.24 -8.28
CA LEU A 192 9.94 0.63 -9.43
C LEU A 192 10.71 0.04 -10.61
N LYS A 193 10.05 -0.03 -11.77
CA LYS A 193 10.78 -0.25 -13.00
C LYS A 193 11.77 0.91 -13.14
N ARG A 194 13.03 0.60 -13.50
CA ARG A 194 13.86 1.62 -14.13
C ARG A 194 13.09 2.06 -15.36
N ALA A 195 12.70 3.34 -15.43
CA ALA A 195 12.23 3.90 -16.68
C ALA A 195 13.36 3.64 -17.70
N PHE A 196 13.05 2.90 -18.76
CA PHE A 196 13.83 3.00 -19.99
C PHE A 196 13.52 4.42 -20.49
N ILE A 197 14.37 5.37 -20.13
CA ILE A 197 14.45 6.64 -20.84
C ILE A 197 15.37 6.32 -22.03
N PRO A 198 14.85 6.21 -23.26
CA PRO A 198 15.71 6.16 -24.44
C PRO A 198 16.54 7.43 -24.56
#